data_AF-A0A3Q7Y423-F1
#
_entry.id   AF-A0A3Q7Y423-F1
#
_cell.length_a   1.000
_cell.length_b   1.000
_cell.length_c   1.000
_cell.angle_alpha   90.00
_cell.angle_beta   90.00
_cell.angle_gamma   90.00
#
_symmetry.space_group_name_H-M   'P 1'
#
loop_
_entity.id
_entity.type
_entity.pdbx_description
1 polymer ?
#
loop_
_entity_poly.entity_id
_entity_poly.type
_entity_poly.pdbx_seq_one_letter_code
_entity_poly.pdbx_strand_id
1 'polypeptide(L)'
;MIPILLLCLCTIATQNYQVYGWFPNLSKNEDLELEKQLKIINKPPIKTIQTNYGRIVDCIDIYKQLAFDNPLLKNHKIQLKPSFEDTLVQIQTNDSFRYFNIGLENDSCPKGSVPVQRTTKEDLVRASQLPNNFGIFTKNEPGAHVCCLYKFIVD
;
A
#
# COMPACT_ATOMS: atom_id res chain seq x y z
N MET A 1 -7.23 -8.21 -48.59
CA MET A 1 -7.77 -7.47 -47.43
C MET A 1 -7.88 -8.33 -46.17
N ILE A 2 -8.51 -9.51 -46.26
CA ILE A 2 -8.59 -10.50 -45.16
C ILE A 2 -7.22 -10.93 -44.57
N PRO A 3 -6.16 -11.21 -45.37
CA PRO A 3 -4.88 -11.65 -44.80
C PRO A 3 -4.14 -10.54 -44.03
N ILE A 4 -4.36 -9.28 -44.40
CA ILE A 4 -3.77 -8.12 -43.71
C ILE A 4 -4.45 -7.93 -42.35
N LEU A 5 -5.76 -8.13 -42.29
CA LEU A 5 -6.53 -8.06 -41.04
C LEU A 5 -6.10 -9.15 -40.04
N LEU A 6 -5.87 -10.38 -40.53
CA LEU A 6 -5.39 -11.49 -39.71
C LEU A 6 -3.96 -11.27 -39.19
N LEU A 7 -3.07 -10.70 -40.01
CA LEU A 7 -1.72 -10.32 -39.58
C LEU A 7 -1.74 -9.24 -38.49
N CYS A 8 -2.54 -8.19 -38.65
CA CYS A 8 -2.70 -7.16 -37.62
C CYS A 8 -3.23 -7.74 -36.29
N LEU A 9 -4.24 -8.61 -36.35
CA LEU A 9 -4.80 -9.24 -35.13
C LEU A 9 -3.78 -10.16 -34.44
N CYS A 10 -2.94 -10.88 -35.19
CA CYS A 10 -1.86 -11.70 -34.62
C CYS A 10 -0.77 -10.86 -33.95
N THR A 11 -0.43 -9.68 -34.49
CA THR A 11 0.54 -8.77 -33.85
C THR A 11 0.00 -8.16 -32.55
N ILE A 12 -1.32 -7.97 -32.45
CA ILE A 12 -1.98 -7.45 -31.26
C ILE A 12 -2.08 -8.54 -30.17
N ALA A 13 -2.42 -9.78 -30.56
CA ALA A 13 -2.56 -10.89 -29.63
C ALA A 13 -1.23 -11.41 -29.04
N THR A 14 -0.10 -11.12 -29.70
CA THR A 14 1.25 -11.56 -29.28
C THR A 14 2.00 -10.51 -28.45
N GLN A 15 1.46 -9.30 -28.36
CA GLN A 15 2.00 -8.27 -27.47
C GLN A 15 1.48 -8.53 -26.05
N ASN A 16 2.36 -9.03 -25.18
CA ASN A 16 2.19 -8.90 -23.75
C ASN A 16 2.26 -7.40 -23.41
N TYR A 17 1.13 -6.70 -23.51
CA TYR A 17 1.03 -5.31 -23.09
C TYR A 17 1.31 -5.24 -21.59
N GLN A 18 2.56 -5.01 -21.23
CA GLN A 18 2.84 -4.42 -19.93
C GLN A 18 2.31 -2.98 -20.02
N VAL A 19 1.15 -2.75 -19.41
CA VAL A 19 0.65 -1.39 -19.19
C VAL A 19 1.57 -0.78 -18.14
N TYR A 20 2.70 -0.23 -18.58
CA TYR A 20 3.47 0.68 -17.75
C TYR A 20 2.54 1.85 -17.42
N GLY A 21 2.33 2.10 -16.12
CA GLY A 21 1.58 3.28 -15.69
C GLY A 21 2.18 4.52 -16.38
N TRP A 22 1.33 5.38 -16.92
CA TRP A 22 1.78 6.60 -17.57
C TRP A 22 2.53 7.45 -16.54
N PHE A 23 3.83 7.60 -16.75
CA PHE A 23 4.63 8.56 -16.03
C PHE A 23 4.66 9.87 -16.79
N PRO A 24 4.34 11.01 -16.14
CA PRO A 24 4.62 12.30 -16.73
C PRO A 24 6.14 12.48 -16.86
N ASN A 25 6.55 13.17 -17.92
CA ASN A 25 7.94 13.63 -18.07
C ASN A 25 8.21 14.67 -16.98
N LEU A 26 8.88 14.25 -15.91
CA LEU A 26 9.28 15.11 -14.80
C LEU A 26 10.53 15.91 -15.16
N SER A 27 10.56 17.19 -14.78
CA SER A 27 11.78 17.97 -14.78
C SER A 27 12.75 17.47 -13.70
N LYS A 28 14.04 17.78 -13.86
CA LYS A 28 15.09 17.40 -12.89
C LYS A 28 14.82 17.91 -11.46
N ASN A 29 14.21 19.08 -11.34
CA ASN A 29 13.91 19.67 -10.04
C ASN A 29 12.74 18.95 -9.35
N GLU A 30 11.69 18.60 -10.11
CA GLU A 30 10.56 17.84 -9.57
C GLU A 30 11.00 16.43 -9.16
N ASP A 31 11.86 15.80 -9.95
CA ASP A 31 12.46 14.50 -9.62
C ASP A 31 13.21 14.55 -8.29
N LEU A 32 14.11 15.53 -8.13
CA LEU A 32 14.86 15.73 -6.89
C LEU A 32 13.95 15.99 -5.69
N GLU A 33 12.84 16.71 -5.88
CA GLU A 33 11.87 16.96 -4.82
C GLU A 33 11.13 15.68 -4.40
N LEU A 34 10.74 14.85 -5.38
CA LEU A 34 10.16 13.53 -5.11
C LEU A 34 11.13 12.62 -4.36
N GLU A 35 12.42 12.62 -4.71
CA GLU A 35 13.44 11.84 -3.99
C GLU A 35 13.57 12.26 -2.52
N LYS A 36 13.54 13.57 -2.24
CA LYS A 36 13.54 14.07 -0.86
C LYS A 36 12.30 13.63 -0.09
N GLN A 37 11.13 13.70 -0.71
CA GLN A 37 9.88 13.26 -0.10
C GLN A 37 9.88 11.75 0.19
N LEU A 38 10.35 10.94 -0.74
CA LEU A 38 10.50 9.49 -0.56
C LEU A 38 11.42 9.16 0.61
N LYS A 39 12.50 9.93 0.80
CA LYS A 39 13.44 9.74 1.92
C LYS A 39 12.80 10.04 3.28
N ILE A 40 11.82 10.95 3.33
CA ILE A 40 11.08 11.27 4.56
C ILE A 40 10.05 10.18 4.85
N ILE A 41 9.29 9.77 3.83
CA ILE A 41 8.20 8.78 3.93
C ILE A 41 8.73 7.38 4.22
N ASN A 42 9.73 6.93 3.46
CA ASN A 42 10.29 5.59 3.57
C ASN A 42 11.39 5.58 4.64
N LYS A 43 11.03 5.12 5.84
CA LYS A 43 11.97 4.95 6.96
C LYS A 43 12.93 3.79 6.70
N PRO A 44 14.16 3.83 7.27
CA PRO A 44 15.10 2.72 7.16
C PRO A 44 14.52 1.41 7.72
N PRO A 45 14.48 0.33 6.93
CA PRO A 45 13.92 -0.95 7.36
C PRO A 45 14.89 -1.77 8.22
N ILE A 46 14.33 -2.56 9.12
CA ILE A 46 15.03 -3.65 9.83
C ILE A 46 15.18 -4.84 8.89
N LYS A 47 14.13 -5.14 8.13
CA LYS A 47 14.05 -6.22 7.15
C LYS A 47 13.22 -5.73 5.97
N THR A 48 13.62 -6.08 4.75
CA THR A 48 12.82 -5.85 3.55
C THR A 48 12.36 -7.19 2.99
N ILE A 49 11.08 -7.27 2.63
CA ILE A 49 10.43 -8.44 2.05
C ILE A 49 9.93 -8.07 0.67
N GLN A 50 10.22 -8.90 -0.34
CA GLN A 50 9.58 -8.79 -1.65
C GLN A 50 8.40 -9.75 -1.71
N THR A 51 7.24 -9.22 -2.08
CA THR A 51 6.04 -10.04 -2.26
C THR A 51 6.09 -10.75 -3.62
N ASN A 52 5.35 -11.84 -3.74
CA ASN A 52 5.13 -12.54 -5.01
C ASN A 52 4.52 -11.63 -6.11
N TYR A 53 3.90 -10.51 -5.73
CA TYR A 53 3.34 -9.50 -6.64
C TYR A 53 4.33 -8.38 -6.99
N GLY A 54 5.62 -8.51 -6.65
CA GLY A 54 6.65 -7.51 -6.93
C GLY A 54 6.53 -6.23 -6.11
N ARG A 55 5.76 -6.24 -5.02
CA ARG A 55 5.74 -5.13 -4.06
C ARG A 55 6.83 -5.31 -3.03
N ILE A 56 7.32 -4.19 -2.50
CA ILE A 56 8.31 -4.17 -1.45
C ILE A 56 7.62 -3.79 -0.14
N VAL A 57 7.80 -4.63 0.87
CA VAL A 57 7.33 -4.42 2.23
C VAL A 57 8.53 -4.27 3.15
N ASP A 58 8.56 -3.18 3.88
CA ASP A 58 9.61 -2.84 4.84
C ASP A 58 9.11 -3.07 6.26
N CYS A 59 9.86 -3.85 7.03
CA CYS A 59 9.64 -4.01 8.45
C CYS A 59 10.29 -2.84 9.18
N ILE A 60 9.44 -1.96 9.72
CA ILE A 60 9.87 -0.77 10.47
C ILE A 60 9.67 -1.01 11.96
N ASP A 61 10.63 -0.60 12.79
CA ASP A 61 10.47 -0.58 14.25
C ASP A 61 9.14 0.08 14.62
N ILE A 62 8.37 -0.58 15.51
CA ILE A 62 7.02 -0.13 15.84
C ILE A 62 6.97 1.31 16.38
N TYR A 63 8.03 1.80 17.02
CA TYR A 63 8.12 3.16 17.53
C TYR A 63 8.70 4.17 16.53
N LYS A 64 9.18 3.70 15.37
CA LYS A 64 9.76 4.53 14.30
C LYS A 64 8.86 4.65 13.07
N GLN A 65 7.59 4.27 13.21
CA GLN A 65 6.57 4.49 12.18
C GLN A 65 6.46 5.99 11.84
N LEU A 66 6.15 6.29 10.59
CA LEU A 66 5.99 7.67 10.10
C LEU A 66 4.97 8.49 10.93
N ALA A 67 3.94 7.84 11.48
CA ALA A 67 2.95 8.50 12.33
C ALA A 67 3.56 9.18 13.56
N PHE A 68 4.65 8.64 14.13
CA PHE A 68 5.30 9.18 15.31
C PHE A 68 6.23 10.37 15.03
N ASP A 69 6.43 10.73 13.76
CA ASP A 69 7.04 12.03 13.41
C ASP A 69 6.11 13.19 13.76
N ASN A 70 4.80 12.93 13.90
CA ASN A 70 3.86 13.94 14.38
C ASN A 70 4.16 14.23 15.87
N PRO A 71 4.47 15.50 16.25
CA PRO A 71 4.79 15.86 17.62
C PRO A 71 3.74 15.43 18.65
N LEU A 72 2.45 15.41 18.25
CA LEU A 72 1.34 15.00 19.11
C LEU A 72 1.37 13.49 19.44
N LEU A 73 2.07 12.69 18.64
CA LEU A 73 2.16 11.23 18.80
C LEU A 73 3.52 10.77 19.32
N LYS A 74 4.52 11.66 19.46
CA LYS A 74 5.91 11.30 19.82
C LYS A 74 6.06 10.39 21.05
N ASN A 75 5.17 10.55 22.04
CA ASN A 75 5.17 9.78 23.29
C ASN A 75 3.91 8.90 23.44
N HIS A 76 3.21 8.63 22.34
CA HIS A 76 2.00 7.85 22.36
C HIS A 76 2.30 6.40 22.78
N LYS A 77 1.63 5.93 23.84
CA LYS A 77 1.71 4.52 24.27
C LYS A 77 0.89 3.66 23.30
N ILE A 78 1.59 2.86 22.50
CA ILE A 78 0.96 1.93 21.55
C ILE A 78 0.15 0.89 22.33
N GLN A 79 -1.14 0.77 21.99
CA GLN A 79 -2.03 -0.25 22.53
C GLN A 79 -2.00 -1.46 21.60
N LEU A 80 -1.37 -2.54 22.04
CA LEU A 80 -1.27 -3.79 21.27
C LEU A 80 -2.59 -4.59 21.28
N LYS A 81 -3.43 -4.36 22.30
CA LYS A 81 -4.75 -4.95 22.44
C LYS A 81 -5.77 -3.83 22.67
N PRO A 82 -6.96 -3.88 22.05
CA PRO A 82 -8.05 -2.97 22.40
C PRO A 82 -8.38 -3.01 23.89
N SER A 83 -8.81 -1.87 24.43
CA SER A 83 -9.22 -1.73 25.83
C SER A 83 -10.66 -2.18 26.10
N PHE A 84 -11.46 -2.39 25.04
CA PHE A 84 -12.78 -2.98 25.17
C PHE A 84 -12.66 -4.51 25.23
N GLU A 85 -13.55 -5.13 26.00
CA GLU A 85 -13.70 -6.58 26.03
C GLU A 85 -13.94 -7.04 24.60
N ASP A 86 -13.25 -8.09 24.15
CA ASP A 86 -13.51 -8.75 22.87
C ASP A 86 -14.93 -9.36 22.94
N THR A 87 -15.96 -8.53 22.91
CA THR A 87 -17.20 -8.88 22.25
C THR A 87 -16.79 -9.02 20.80
N LEU A 88 -16.21 -10.17 20.49
CA LEU A 88 -16.24 -10.74 19.17
C LEU A 88 -17.71 -10.63 18.80
N VAL A 89 -18.05 -9.56 18.10
CA VAL A 89 -19.19 -9.56 17.22
C VAL A 89 -18.92 -10.83 16.45
N GLN A 90 -19.69 -11.88 16.76
CA GLN A 90 -19.92 -13.00 15.87
C GLN A 90 -20.57 -12.36 14.65
N ILE A 91 -19.78 -11.62 13.88
CA ILE A 91 -19.98 -11.46 12.47
C ILE A 91 -19.80 -12.89 12.03
N GLN A 92 -20.94 -13.60 11.96
CA GLN A 92 -21.05 -14.89 11.35
C GLN A 92 -20.15 -14.81 10.13
N THR A 93 -19.13 -15.66 10.10
CA THR A 93 -18.12 -15.74 9.06
C THR A 93 -18.77 -16.30 7.80
N ASN A 94 -19.80 -15.63 7.30
CA ASN A 94 -20.24 -15.73 5.93
C ASN A 94 -19.34 -14.75 5.17
N ASP A 95 -18.15 -15.26 4.87
CA ASP A 95 -17.46 -15.00 3.61
C ASP A 95 -17.39 -13.52 3.17
N SER A 96 -16.42 -12.73 3.66
CA SER A 96 -15.84 -11.61 2.87
C SER A 96 -14.74 -10.78 3.53
N PHE A 97 -14.43 -10.94 4.83
CA PHE A 97 -13.16 -10.41 5.35
C PHE A 97 -12.03 -11.29 4.83
N ARG A 98 -11.75 -11.17 3.53
CA ARG A 98 -10.51 -11.62 2.91
C ARG A 98 -9.43 -10.89 3.68
N TYR A 99 -8.83 -11.57 4.65
CA TYR A 99 -7.47 -11.29 5.04
C TYR A 99 -6.68 -11.31 3.74
N PHE A 100 -6.42 -10.13 3.18
CA PHE A 100 -5.60 -10.01 2.00
C PHE A 100 -4.22 -10.45 2.46
N ASN A 101 -3.86 -11.71 2.19
CA ASN A 101 -2.49 -12.15 2.25
C ASN A 101 -1.72 -11.19 1.35
N ILE A 102 -0.87 -10.35 1.93
CA ILE A 102 -0.06 -9.34 1.20
C ILE A 102 1.03 -10.04 0.36
N GLY A 103 0.86 -11.33 0.05
CA GLY A 103 1.92 -12.16 -0.50
C GLY A 103 3.08 -12.38 0.48
N LEU A 104 2.82 -12.25 1.79
CA LEU A 104 3.79 -12.46 2.87
C LEU A 104 3.73 -13.89 3.45
N GLU A 105 3.18 -14.85 2.70
CA GLU A 105 2.78 -16.17 3.20
C GLU A 105 3.93 -16.96 3.86
N ASN A 106 5.17 -16.67 3.48
CA ASN A 106 6.37 -17.32 4.02
C ASN A 106 7.29 -16.38 4.83
N ASP A 107 6.99 -15.09 4.89
CA ASP A 107 7.89 -14.08 5.45
C ASP A 107 7.14 -13.08 6.32
N SER A 108 7.49 -13.04 7.60
CA SER A 108 6.97 -12.07 8.55
C SER A 108 8.01 -11.04 8.98
N CYS A 109 7.51 -9.93 9.51
CA CYS A 109 8.34 -8.95 10.20
C CYS A 109 8.71 -9.45 11.60
N PRO A 110 9.93 -9.18 12.09
CA PRO A 110 10.35 -9.57 13.43
C PRO A 110 9.46 -8.91 14.50
N LYS A 111 9.34 -9.55 15.66
CA LYS A 111 8.61 -9.01 16.82
C LYS A 111 9.08 -7.59 17.15
N GLY A 112 8.13 -6.70 17.44
CA GLY A 112 8.41 -5.28 17.70
C GLY A 112 8.58 -4.42 16.44
N SER A 113 8.24 -4.96 15.26
CA SER A 113 8.21 -4.21 14.01
C SER A 113 6.88 -4.38 13.27
N VAL A 114 6.60 -3.47 12.35
CA VAL A 114 5.39 -3.45 11.53
C VAL A 114 5.72 -3.52 10.04
N PRO A 115 4.96 -4.28 9.25
CA PRO A 115 5.09 -4.26 7.80
C PRO A 115 4.52 -2.94 7.26
N VAL A 116 5.33 -2.21 6.49
CA VAL A 116 4.96 -0.98 5.80
C VAL A 116 5.27 -1.17 4.33
N GLN A 117 4.26 -1.05 3.46
CA GLN A 117 4.52 -1.08 2.01
C GLN A 117 5.37 0.14 1.63
N ARG A 118 6.48 -0.08 0.92
CA ARG A 118 7.36 0.99 0.46
C ARG A 118 6.64 1.86 -0.55
N THR A 119 6.65 3.17 -0.32
CA THR A 119 6.13 4.16 -1.26
C THR A 119 7.12 4.32 -2.40
N THR A 120 6.63 4.25 -3.64
CA THR A 120 7.42 4.46 -4.85
C THR A 120 7.19 5.85 -5.42
N LYS A 121 8.03 6.28 -6.36
CA LYS A 121 7.89 7.59 -7.01
C LYS A 121 6.57 7.66 -7.79
N GLU A 122 6.21 6.54 -8.40
CA GLU A 122 4.96 6.25 -9.09
C GLU A 122 3.76 6.58 -8.19
N ASP A 123 3.82 6.14 -6.92
CA ASP A 123 2.75 6.30 -5.95
C ASP A 123 2.56 7.78 -5.56
N LEU A 124 3.67 8.52 -5.39
CA LEU A 124 3.62 9.97 -5.11
C LEU A 124 3.05 10.77 -6.29
N VAL A 125 3.52 10.47 -7.50
CA VAL A 125 3.00 11.12 -8.72
C VAL A 125 1.51 10.85 -8.87
N ARG A 126 1.09 9.59 -8.70
CA ARG A 126 -0.33 9.24 -8.75
C ARG A 126 -1.15 9.96 -7.68
N ALA A 127 -0.65 10.02 -6.44
CA ALA A 127 -1.33 10.72 -5.35
C ALA A 127 -1.51 12.21 -5.64
N SER A 128 -0.52 12.86 -6.26
CA SER A 128 -0.60 14.28 -6.65
C SER A 128 -1.61 14.57 -7.76
N GLN A 129 -1.96 13.57 -8.57
CA GLN A 129 -2.94 13.68 -9.65
C GLN A 129 -4.38 13.43 -9.21
N LEU A 130 -4.59 12.95 -7.97
CA LEU A 130 -5.93 12.75 -7.45
C LEU A 130 -6.60 14.11 -7.27
N PRO A 131 -7.78 14.36 -7.87
CA PRO A 131 -8.52 15.59 -7.60
C PRO A 131 -8.79 15.74 -6.10
N ASN A 132 -8.66 16.96 -5.58
CA ASN A 132 -8.95 17.30 -4.17
C ASN A 132 -10.38 16.88 -3.74
N ASN A 133 -11.27 16.63 -4.69
CA ASN A 133 -12.63 16.14 -4.48
C ASN A 133 -12.71 14.60 -4.54
N PHE A 134 -11.73 13.87 -4.02
CA PHE A 134 -11.87 12.44 -3.78
C PHE A 134 -12.90 12.23 -2.66
N GLY A 135 -14.17 12.32 -3.07
CA GLY A 135 -15.31 11.90 -2.27
C GLY A 135 -15.11 10.45 -1.88
N ILE A 136 -15.21 10.21 -0.58
CA ILE A 136 -15.25 8.92 0.10
C ILE A 136 -15.87 7.86 -0.83
N PHE A 137 -15.16 6.75 -1.04
CA PHE A 137 -15.50 5.66 -1.97
C PHE A 137 -16.83 4.92 -1.65
N THR A 138 -17.61 5.40 -0.69
CA THR A 138 -18.92 4.87 -0.37
C THR A 138 -19.98 5.89 -0.81
N LYS A 139 -20.31 5.89 -2.11
CA LYS A 139 -21.50 6.62 -2.61
C LYS A 139 -22.79 6.30 -1.81
N ASN A 140 -22.80 5.16 -1.13
CA ASN A 140 -23.96 4.63 -0.41
C ASN A 140 -23.88 4.80 1.12
N GLU A 141 -22.73 5.19 1.70
CA GLU A 141 -22.57 5.35 3.16
C GLU A 141 -21.59 6.50 3.49
N PRO A 142 -22.08 7.75 3.57
CA PRO A 142 -21.26 8.88 3.99
C PRO A 142 -20.63 8.62 5.36
N GLY A 143 -19.30 8.74 5.46
CA GLY A 143 -18.55 8.52 6.71
C GLY A 143 -18.03 7.08 6.91
N ALA A 144 -18.36 6.14 6.02
CA ALA A 144 -17.75 4.82 6.04
C ALA A 144 -16.34 4.86 5.44
N HIS A 145 -15.34 4.54 6.26
CA HIS A 145 -13.96 4.34 5.82
C HIS A 145 -13.63 2.85 5.86
N VAL A 146 -13.42 2.23 4.70
CA VAL A 146 -12.91 0.86 4.62
C VAL A 146 -11.40 0.92 4.77
N CYS A 147 -10.90 0.46 5.92
CA CYS A 147 -9.48 0.22 6.12
C CYS A 147 -9.24 -1.30 6.11
N CYS A 148 -8.21 -1.75 5.41
CA CYS A 148 -7.71 -3.10 5.60
C CYS A 148 -6.93 -3.14 6.91
N LEU A 149 -7.52 -3.71 7.96
CA LEU A 149 -6.80 -4.04 9.19
C LEU A 149 -5.86 -5.20 8.91
N TYR A 150 -4.58 -4.90 8.77
CA TYR A 150 -3.55 -5.94 8.74
C TYR A 150 -3.44 -6.53 10.14
N LYS A 151 -3.66 -7.83 10.27
CA LYS A 151 -3.44 -8.53 11.55
C LYS A 151 -1.95 -8.54 11.83
N PHE A 152 -1.51 -7.63 12.68
CA PHE A 152 -0.16 -7.65 13.24
C PHE A 152 -0.06 -8.89 14.13
N ILE A 153 0.72 -9.88 13.70
CA ILE A 153 1.14 -10.96 14.60
C ILE A 153 2.20 -10.33 15.51
N VAL A 154 1.74 -9.72 16.59
CA VAL A 154 2.57 -9.37 17.73
C VAL A 154 2.39 -10.49 18.74
N ASP A 155 2.95 -11.66 18.43
CA ASP A 155 3.14 -12.72 19.44
C ASP A 155 4.20 -12.24 20.44
#